data_AF-A0A3C0VJG0-F1
#
_entry.id   AF-A0A3C0VJG0-F1
#
_cell.length_a   1.000
_cell.length_b   1.000
_cell.length_c   1.000
_cell.angle_alpha   90.00
_cell.angle_beta   90.00
_cell.angle_gamma   90.00
#
_symmetry.space_group_name_H-M   'P 1'
#
loop_
_entity.id
_entity.type
_entity.pdbx_description
1 polymer ?
#
loop_
_entity_poly.entity_id
_entity_poly.type
_entity_poly.pdbx_seq_one_letter_code
_entity_poly.pdbx_strand_id
1 'polypeptide(L)'
;MSAPAAAPGALDAQPSPFFRKAFAIEKPVARARAYVCGLGYYELYLNGAKVGDHVLDPAFTRYDRRVLYVTYDVTAMLVRGANAAGVVLGNGWYNPHVADVWDFHKAPWRARPVMCCQIEATFEDGSRAVVASDESWKVATGPILYDAIRNGETYDARRELPSWCSAACDDGGWSAAQVVAGPKGVRTAQMLPPIKVMQTLAPAKIAEPAPGVFVVDLGQNIAGWAQLSVRGPAGTKVVMKYAERLAPRGTIDQKDIGPYVKQGEFQTDTYILKGEGVETWEPRFAYHGFQYVQIAGFPGAVGPESVRGRVVHTSFERAGSFECSNELLNRIQRATLWAYVGNFHGYPTDCPHREKNGWTGDAHLAAEQGLLNFAPQAAYTKWMDDLYDEQRESGELPGIVPTGGWGYAWGNGPAWDSAYVLIPRYLYEYAGDARILARHFERHTRYVDYLTSKAKDGIVGIGLGDWAPAHDTTPEKVTSTGYYYADALVVARTAELLGKTEDARKYFELAEGIKKAFNREFFDAAKATYANGTQTALSCALYQGFVEPADKSRVVGALVAHVLEQRKGHLDAGILGTKYLLHALSDNGRTDVAWTIATQTTFPSWGDWLA
;
A
#
# COMPACT_ATOMS: atom_id res chain seq x y z
N MET A 1 -39.95 14.69 -8.94
CA MET A 1 -39.84 13.31 -9.47
C MET A 1 -39.07 12.50 -8.45
N SER A 2 -39.76 11.62 -7.75
CA SER A 2 -39.20 10.70 -6.74
C SER A 2 -38.09 9.86 -7.37
N ALA A 3 -36.89 9.89 -6.77
CA ALA A 3 -35.81 8.99 -7.14
C ALA A 3 -36.30 7.53 -6.96
N PRO A 4 -36.07 6.64 -7.93
CA PRO A 4 -36.46 5.25 -7.78
C PRO A 4 -35.66 4.64 -6.61
N ALA A 5 -36.36 3.94 -5.72
CA ALA A 5 -35.71 3.10 -4.73
C ALA A 5 -34.83 2.09 -5.47
N ALA A 6 -33.51 2.12 -5.19
CA ALA A 6 -32.56 1.19 -5.79
C ALA A 6 -32.99 -0.24 -5.47
N ALA A 7 -33.06 -1.09 -6.50
CA ALA A 7 -33.31 -2.51 -6.33
C ALA A 7 -32.24 -3.10 -5.37
N PRO A 8 -32.63 -3.92 -4.38
CA PRO A 8 -31.68 -4.60 -3.52
C PRO A 8 -30.92 -5.63 -4.37
N GLY A 9 -29.68 -5.33 -4.76
CA GLY A 9 -28.82 -6.28 -5.49
C GLY A 9 -27.63 -5.68 -6.24
N ALA A 10 -27.70 -4.44 -6.73
CA ALA A 10 -26.57 -3.80 -7.42
C ALA A 10 -25.67 -3.07 -6.42
N LEU A 11 -24.44 -3.55 -6.24
CA LEU A 11 -23.36 -2.89 -5.47
C LEU A 11 -22.53 -1.93 -6.34
N ASP A 12 -23.11 -1.48 -7.46
CA ASP A 12 -22.53 -0.49 -8.37
C ASP A 12 -22.40 0.88 -7.69
N ALA A 13 -21.56 1.74 -8.29
CA ALA A 13 -21.32 3.09 -7.81
C ALA A 13 -22.63 3.86 -7.58
N GLN A 14 -22.75 4.45 -6.39
CA GLN A 14 -23.75 5.46 -6.07
C GLN A 14 -23.02 6.69 -5.53
N PRO A 15 -23.64 7.89 -5.60
CA PRO A 15 -23.08 9.07 -4.96
C PRO A 15 -22.78 8.84 -3.48
N SER A 16 -21.67 9.41 -2.99
CA SER A 16 -21.26 9.27 -1.59
C SER A 16 -22.36 9.74 -0.63
N PRO A 17 -22.69 8.97 0.41
CA PRO A 17 -23.64 9.40 1.42
C PRO A 17 -22.99 10.37 2.42
N PHE A 18 -23.70 11.45 2.71
CA PHE A 18 -23.39 12.44 3.73
C PHE A 18 -24.33 12.22 4.91
N PHE A 19 -23.79 11.97 6.09
CA PHE A 19 -24.54 11.77 7.33
C PHE A 19 -24.34 12.97 8.26
N ARG A 20 -25.40 13.46 8.89
CA ARG A 20 -25.29 14.53 9.88
C ARG A 20 -26.14 14.30 11.12
N LYS A 21 -25.70 14.87 12.24
CA LYS A 21 -26.48 14.96 13.49
C LYS A 21 -26.19 16.28 14.20
N ALA A 22 -27.25 17.02 14.50
CA ALA A 22 -27.19 18.16 15.40
C ALA A 22 -27.37 17.70 16.85
N PHE A 23 -26.69 18.35 17.79
CA PHE A 23 -26.77 18.07 19.21
C PHE A 23 -26.40 19.30 20.04
N ALA A 24 -26.74 19.30 21.33
CA ALA A 24 -26.44 20.41 22.24
C ALA A 24 -25.44 19.99 23.33
N ILE A 25 -24.54 20.91 23.69
CA ILE A 25 -23.61 20.77 24.81
C ILE A 25 -23.87 21.91 25.80
N GLU A 26 -24.38 21.57 26.98
CA GLU A 26 -24.80 22.58 27.97
C GLU A 26 -23.70 23.00 28.94
N LYS A 27 -22.71 22.13 29.13
CA LYS A 27 -21.67 22.26 30.15
C LYS A 27 -20.29 22.51 29.52
N PRO A 28 -19.36 23.18 30.23
CA PRO A 28 -17.97 23.29 29.82
C PRO A 28 -17.32 21.92 29.62
N VAL A 29 -16.71 21.72 28.45
CA VAL A 29 -16.05 20.46 28.07
C VAL A 29 -14.62 20.46 28.57
N ALA A 30 -14.27 19.49 29.41
CA ALA A 30 -12.89 19.27 29.85
C ALA A 30 -12.09 18.43 28.83
N ARG A 31 -12.75 17.46 28.18
CA ARG A 31 -12.15 16.57 27.19
C ARG A 31 -13.21 16.01 26.26
N ALA A 32 -12.94 15.94 24.97
CA ALA A 32 -13.78 15.19 24.04
C ALA A 32 -13.00 14.33 23.05
N ARG A 33 -13.55 13.17 22.70
CA ARG A 33 -12.97 12.21 21.75
C ARG A 33 -14.01 11.78 20.74
N ALA A 34 -13.61 11.68 19.48
CA ALA A 34 -14.42 11.05 18.44
C ALA A 34 -13.79 9.71 18.05
N TYR A 35 -14.59 8.66 18.03
CA TYR A 35 -14.23 7.31 17.60
C TYR A 35 -15.02 6.99 16.34
N VAL A 36 -14.34 6.80 15.20
CA VAL A 36 -15.02 6.61 13.91
C VAL A 36 -14.52 5.36 13.22
N CYS A 37 -15.45 4.50 12.85
CA CYS A 37 -15.26 3.33 12.01
C CYS A 37 -16.15 3.50 10.78
N GLY A 38 -15.65 4.21 9.75
CA GLY A 38 -16.33 4.36 8.46
C GLY A 38 -15.77 3.36 7.47
N LEU A 39 -16.60 2.46 6.94
CA LEU A 39 -16.13 1.35 6.11
C LEU A 39 -16.14 1.72 4.63
N GLY A 40 -14.98 1.53 4.00
CA GLY A 40 -14.63 2.14 2.73
C GLY A 40 -13.61 3.21 3.06
N TYR A 41 -13.99 4.47 2.91
CA TYR A 41 -13.29 5.59 3.54
C TYR A 41 -14.29 6.56 4.18
N TYR A 42 -13.82 7.45 5.05
CA TYR A 42 -14.63 8.55 5.55
C TYR A 42 -13.84 9.84 5.74
N GLU A 43 -14.57 10.95 5.84
CA GLU A 43 -14.09 12.17 6.48
C GLU A 43 -15.09 12.62 7.54
N LEU A 44 -14.59 12.94 8.73
CA LEU A 44 -15.37 13.49 9.85
C LEU A 44 -15.27 15.01 9.85
N TYR A 45 -16.39 15.68 10.07
CA TYR A 45 -16.52 17.12 10.22
C TYR A 45 -17.26 17.42 11.52
N LEU A 46 -16.86 18.51 12.19
CA LEU A 46 -17.51 19.02 13.39
C LEU A 46 -17.58 20.53 13.29
N ASN A 47 -18.79 21.08 13.42
CA ASN A 47 -19.05 22.53 13.40
C ASN A 47 -18.45 23.25 12.17
N GLY A 48 -18.58 22.63 10.99
CA GLY A 48 -18.11 23.20 9.72
C GLY A 48 -16.63 22.92 9.39
N ALA A 49 -15.85 22.36 10.31
CA ALA A 49 -14.43 22.07 10.10
C ALA A 49 -14.15 20.56 10.01
N LYS A 50 -13.23 20.15 9.12
CA LYS A 50 -12.74 18.77 9.05
C LYS A 50 -12.00 18.43 10.35
N VAL A 51 -12.25 17.23 10.89
CA VAL A 51 -11.57 16.71 12.07
C VAL A 51 -10.27 16.04 11.64
N GLY A 52 -9.15 16.55 12.16
CA GLY A 52 -7.81 16.06 11.80
C GLY A 52 -7.40 16.39 10.36
N ASP A 53 -6.22 15.93 9.99
CA ASP A 53 -5.59 16.11 8.67
C ASP A 53 -5.41 14.79 7.91
N HIS A 54 -6.07 13.73 8.38
CA HIS A 54 -6.00 12.41 7.77
C HIS A 54 -6.80 12.39 6.46
N VAL A 55 -6.38 11.53 5.54
CA VAL A 55 -7.07 11.21 4.30
C VAL A 55 -7.11 9.71 4.13
N LEU A 56 -8.06 9.18 3.35
CA LEU A 56 -8.19 7.74 3.09
C LEU A 56 -8.24 6.87 4.36
N ASP A 57 -8.85 7.41 5.44
CA ASP A 57 -9.11 6.66 6.66
C ASP A 57 -10.40 5.84 6.53
N PRO A 58 -10.47 4.64 7.12
CA PRO A 58 -9.39 3.91 7.79
C PRO A 58 -8.54 3.10 6.79
N ALA A 59 -7.38 2.62 7.24
CA ALA A 59 -6.53 1.73 6.45
C ALA A 59 -7.25 0.42 6.06
N PHE A 60 -6.96 -0.07 4.85
CA PHE A 60 -7.57 -1.29 4.31
C PHE A 60 -7.24 -2.53 5.15
N THR A 61 -8.26 -3.29 5.52
CA THR A 61 -8.16 -4.62 6.13
C THR A 61 -9.14 -5.57 5.45
N ARG A 62 -9.02 -6.88 5.73
CA ARG A 62 -10.06 -7.84 5.37
C ARG A 62 -11.29 -7.64 6.28
N TYR A 63 -12.29 -6.91 5.79
CA TYR A 63 -13.39 -6.39 6.62
C TYR A 63 -14.27 -7.45 7.31
N ASP A 64 -14.33 -8.71 6.82
CA ASP A 64 -15.02 -9.82 7.48
C ASP A 64 -14.21 -10.46 8.63
N ARG A 65 -12.95 -10.04 8.82
CA ARG A 65 -12.05 -10.49 9.91
C ARG A 65 -11.68 -9.35 10.87
N ARG A 66 -11.41 -8.16 10.35
CA ARG A 66 -11.01 -7.00 11.11
C ARG A 66 -11.49 -5.72 10.47
N VAL A 67 -11.95 -4.78 11.28
CA VAL A 67 -12.29 -3.42 10.86
C VAL A 67 -11.64 -2.41 11.79
N LEU A 68 -11.06 -1.36 11.23
CA LEU A 68 -10.34 -0.36 12.00
C LEU A 68 -11.22 0.83 12.35
N TYR A 69 -11.06 1.35 13.57
CA TYR A 69 -11.58 2.65 13.97
C TYR A 69 -10.43 3.62 14.30
N VAL A 70 -10.65 4.90 14.07
CA VAL A 70 -9.70 5.98 14.38
C VAL A 70 -10.25 6.81 15.52
N THR A 71 -9.34 7.31 16.37
CA THR A 71 -9.66 8.18 17.50
C THR A 71 -9.11 9.57 17.26
N TYR A 72 -9.93 10.60 17.44
CA TYR A 72 -9.54 12.00 17.34
C TYR A 72 -9.75 12.72 18.67
N ASP A 73 -8.86 13.68 18.98
CA ASP A 73 -9.14 14.71 19.97
C ASP A 73 -10.00 15.80 19.32
N VAL A 74 -11.23 15.97 19.82
CA VAL A 74 -12.19 16.97 19.32
C VAL A 74 -12.56 17.99 20.41
N THR A 75 -11.77 18.07 21.48
CA THR A 75 -12.06 18.90 22.65
C THR A 75 -12.27 20.37 22.26
N ALA A 76 -11.35 20.92 21.47
CA ALA A 76 -11.39 22.32 21.06
C ALA A 76 -12.39 22.63 19.94
N MET A 77 -13.02 21.61 19.36
CA MET A 77 -13.97 21.77 18.25
C MET A 77 -15.42 21.83 18.71
N LEU A 78 -15.71 21.40 19.95
CA LEU A 78 -17.04 21.51 20.54
C LEU A 78 -17.24 22.90 21.17
N VAL A 79 -18.45 23.42 21.01
CA VAL A 79 -18.87 24.70 21.60
C VAL A 79 -20.04 24.50 22.56
N ARG A 80 -20.23 25.42 23.51
CA ARG A 80 -21.45 25.43 24.33
C ARG A 80 -22.65 25.81 23.46
N GLY A 81 -23.77 25.10 23.65
CA GLY A 81 -24.97 25.23 22.83
C GLY A 81 -24.97 24.28 21.64
N ALA A 82 -25.44 24.75 20.49
CA ALA A 82 -25.68 23.92 19.32
C ALA A 82 -24.37 23.52 18.62
N ASN A 83 -24.24 22.22 18.34
CA ASN A 83 -23.16 21.61 17.59
C ASN A 83 -23.74 20.73 16.47
N ALA A 84 -22.93 20.44 15.46
CA ALA A 84 -23.27 19.45 14.44
C ALA A 84 -22.05 18.62 14.04
N ALA A 85 -22.24 17.31 13.97
CA ALA A 85 -21.29 16.37 13.39
C ALA A 85 -21.74 16.00 11.98
N GLY A 86 -20.79 15.88 11.05
CA GLY A 86 -20.99 15.43 9.69
C GLY A 86 -19.99 14.33 9.34
N VAL A 87 -20.42 13.28 8.65
CA VAL A 87 -19.54 12.23 8.12
C VAL A 87 -19.91 11.97 6.67
N VAL A 88 -18.93 12.02 5.77
CA VAL A 88 -19.10 11.58 4.37
C VAL A 88 -18.36 10.26 4.18
N LEU A 89 -18.96 9.30 3.47
CA LEU A 89 -18.35 7.99 3.20
C LEU A 89 -17.99 7.80 1.72
N GLY A 90 -16.87 7.14 1.48
CA GLY A 90 -16.42 6.66 0.17
C GLY A 90 -16.49 5.15 0.07
N ASN A 91 -16.48 4.62 -1.15
CA ASN A 91 -16.51 3.18 -1.41
C ASN A 91 -15.25 2.49 -0.89
N GLY A 92 -14.08 3.10 -1.09
CA GLY A 92 -12.80 2.57 -0.63
C GLY A 92 -12.57 1.11 -1.06
N TRP A 93 -11.91 0.35 -0.20
CA TRP A 93 -11.75 -1.09 -0.37
C TRP A 93 -12.89 -1.93 0.22
N TYR A 94 -13.90 -1.29 0.81
CA TYR A 94 -15.09 -1.97 1.33
C TYR A 94 -16.12 -2.25 0.24
N ASN A 95 -16.26 -1.33 -0.72
CA ASN A 95 -17.04 -1.52 -1.94
C ASN A 95 -16.24 -1.30 -3.24
N PRO A 96 -15.20 -2.12 -3.50
CA PRO A 96 -14.45 -2.06 -4.76
C PRO A 96 -15.31 -2.63 -5.89
N HIS A 97 -16.21 -1.82 -6.42
CA HIS A 97 -17.30 -2.25 -7.31
C HIS A 97 -16.89 -2.39 -8.78
N VAL A 98 -15.68 -1.95 -9.14
CA VAL A 98 -15.16 -1.99 -10.50
C VAL A 98 -14.47 -3.31 -10.77
N ALA A 99 -14.76 -3.94 -11.91
CA ALA A 99 -14.10 -5.17 -12.32
C ALA A 99 -12.59 -4.96 -12.60
N ASP A 100 -11.77 -5.85 -12.04
CA ASP A 100 -10.31 -5.87 -12.15
C ASP A 100 -9.79 -7.32 -12.20
N VAL A 101 -8.49 -7.51 -12.44
CA VAL A 101 -7.88 -8.85 -12.58
C VAL A 101 -7.63 -9.60 -11.26
N TRP A 102 -7.81 -8.93 -10.12
CA TRP A 102 -7.63 -9.49 -8.77
C TRP A 102 -8.96 -9.79 -8.07
N ASP A 103 -10.08 -9.64 -8.80
CA ASP A 103 -11.42 -9.99 -8.36
C ASP A 103 -11.89 -9.28 -7.07
N PHE A 104 -11.43 -8.04 -6.78
CA PHE A 104 -11.92 -7.31 -5.59
C PHE A 104 -13.44 -7.03 -5.67
N HIS A 105 -13.97 -6.82 -6.87
CA HIS A 105 -15.42 -6.76 -7.15
C HIS A 105 -16.18 -8.07 -6.85
N LYS A 106 -15.51 -9.13 -6.38
CA LYS A 106 -16.10 -10.37 -5.88
C LYS A 106 -15.77 -10.63 -4.41
N ALA A 107 -15.12 -9.70 -3.72
CA ALA A 107 -14.71 -9.87 -2.34
C ALA A 107 -15.92 -10.21 -1.43
N PRO A 108 -15.78 -11.17 -0.50
CA PRO A 108 -16.90 -11.70 0.27
C PRO A 108 -17.47 -10.72 1.31
N TRP A 109 -16.72 -9.69 1.67
CA TRP A 109 -17.15 -8.65 2.62
C TRP A 109 -17.91 -7.50 1.96
N ARG A 110 -18.00 -7.47 0.62
CA ARG A 110 -18.46 -6.29 -0.12
C ARG A 110 -19.88 -5.89 0.29
N ALA A 111 -20.03 -4.63 0.68
CA ALA A 111 -21.33 -4.02 0.96
C ALA A 111 -21.28 -2.52 0.67
N ARG A 112 -22.42 -1.82 0.74
CA ARG A 112 -22.45 -0.36 0.66
C ARG A 112 -21.70 0.25 1.85
N PRO A 113 -21.03 1.42 1.71
CA PRO A 113 -20.38 2.09 2.83
C PRO A 113 -21.32 2.30 4.02
N VAL A 114 -20.80 2.00 5.21
CA VAL A 114 -21.52 2.13 6.50
C VAL A 114 -20.58 2.75 7.53
N MET A 115 -21.13 3.28 8.62
CA MET A 115 -20.31 3.82 9.70
C MET A 115 -20.80 3.41 11.09
N CYS A 116 -19.87 3.37 12.03
CA CYS A 116 -20.15 3.51 13.45
C CYS A 116 -19.32 4.69 13.98
N CYS A 117 -19.99 5.67 14.58
CA CYS A 117 -19.39 6.91 15.07
C CYS A 117 -19.84 7.17 16.51
N GLN A 118 -18.91 7.55 17.37
CA GLN A 118 -19.19 7.92 18.75
C GLN A 118 -18.35 9.13 19.15
N ILE A 119 -19.00 10.22 19.54
CA ILE A 119 -18.36 11.39 20.15
C ILE A 119 -18.65 11.35 21.64
N GLU A 120 -17.61 11.28 22.47
CA GLU A 120 -17.71 11.34 23.92
C GLU A 120 -17.17 12.66 24.43
N ALA A 121 -17.96 13.37 25.24
CA ALA A 121 -17.53 14.56 25.97
C ALA A 121 -17.53 14.27 27.47
N THR A 122 -16.41 14.57 28.14
CA THR A 122 -16.29 14.65 29.60
C THR A 122 -16.29 16.12 29.99
N PHE A 123 -17.18 16.50 30.91
CA PHE A 123 -17.32 17.87 31.38
C PHE A 123 -16.43 18.14 32.60
N GLU A 124 -16.24 19.43 32.94
CA GLU A 124 -15.42 19.84 34.09
C GLU A 124 -15.94 19.31 35.44
N ASP A 125 -17.24 19.03 35.54
CA ASP A 125 -17.86 18.43 36.73
C ASP A 125 -17.73 16.90 36.81
N GLY A 126 -17.03 16.29 35.84
CA GLY A 126 -16.83 14.84 35.74
C GLY A 126 -17.96 14.07 35.06
N SER A 127 -19.11 14.69 34.77
CA SER A 127 -20.19 14.05 34.01
C SER A 127 -19.84 13.84 32.53
N ARG A 128 -20.57 12.95 31.85
CA ARG A 128 -20.29 12.56 30.45
C ARG A 128 -21.52 12.67 29.57
N ALA A 129 -21.30 13.01 28.29
CA ALA A 129 -22.29 12.91 27.22
C ALA A 129 -21.74 12.09 26.06
N VAL A 130 -22.62 11.34 25.39
CA VAL A 130 -22.28 10.51 24.24
C VAL A 130 -23.21 10.86 23.09
N VAL A 131 -22.64 11.18 21.94
CA VAL A 131 -23.35 11.34 20.67
C VAL A 131 -22.95 10.17 19.78
N ALA A 132 -23.83 9.16 19.69
CA ALA A 132 -23.60 7.95 18.90
C ALA A 132 -24.31 7.99 17.54
N SER A 133 -23.80 7.21 16.58
CA SER A 133 -24.46 6.82 15.34
C SER A 133 -25.69 5.96 15.65
N ASP A 134 -26.87 6.44 15.23
CA ASP A 134 -28.19 5.84 15.44
C ASP A 134 -29.19 6.35 14.38
N GLU A 135 -30.47 5.96 14.49
CA GLU A 135 -31.54 6.34 13.56
C GLU A 135 -31.88 7.84 13.56
N SER A 136 -31.39 8.62 14.55
CA SER A 136 -31.61 10.08 14.59
C SER A 136 -30.66 10.86 13.69
N TRP A 137 -29.62 10.21 13.15
CA TRP A 137 -28.80 10.80 12.10
C TRP A 137 -29.63 10.96 10.83
N LYS A 138 -29.32 12.00 10.06
CA LYS A 138 -29.91 12.20 8.74
C LYS A 138 -28.89 11.95 7.65
N VAL A 139 -29.34 11.52 6.48
CA VAL A 139 -28.52 11.20 5.32
C VAL A 139 -29.04 11.88 4.04
N ALA A 140 -28.12 12.37 3.22
CA ALA A 140 -28.36 12.87 1.87
C ALA A 140 -27.20 12.45 0.95
N THR A 141 -27.41 12.54 -0.36
CA THR A 141 -26.33 12.47 -1.35
C THR A 141 -25.84 13.88 -1.68
N GLY A 142 -24.58 13.99 -2.12
CA GLY A 142 -23.94 15.28 -2.33
C GLY A 142 -23.13 15.36 -3.62
N PRO A 143 -22.05 16.15 -3.64
CA PRO A 143 -21.32 16.47 -4.85
C PRO A 143 -20.44 15.32 -5.38
N ILE A 144 -20.06 14.35 -4.56
CA ILE A 144 -19.29 13.19 -5.00
C ILE A 144 -20.25 12.19 -5.65
N LEU A 145 -20.24 12.12 -6.97
CA LEU A 145 -21.15 11.28 -7.77
C LEU A 145 -20.63 9.86 -7.97
N TYR A 146 -19.31 9.70 -7.94
CA TYR A 146 -18.61 8.46 -8.18
C TYR A 146 -17.24 8.53 -7.50
N ASP A 147 -16.84 7.46 -6.83
CA ASP A 147 -15.47 7.26 -6.35
C ASP A 147 -15.08 5.79 -6.49
N ALA A 148 -13.91 5.52 -7.04
CA ALA A 148 -13.30 4.19 -7.01
C ALA A 148 -11.78 4.29 -7.03
N ILE A 149 -11.13 3.41 -6.27
CA ILE A 149 -9.70 3.49 -5.94
C ILE A 149 -8.80 3.55 -7.16
N ARG A 150 -9.11 2.81 -8.23
CA ARG A 150 -8.29 2.74 -9.45
C ARG A 150 -8.79 3.65 -10.58
N ASN A 151 -10.01 4.15 -10.46
CA ASN A 151 -10.66 4.94 -11.52
C ASN A 151 -10.59 6.43 -11.24
N GLY A 152 -10.75 6.88 -9.99
CA GLY A 152 -10.79 8.29 -9.61
C GLY A 152 -12.14 8.72 -9.06
N GLU A 153 -12.35 10.03 -9.00
CA GLU A 153 -13.54 10.68 -8.44
C GLU A 153 -14.25 11.55 -9.47
N THR A 154 -15.59 11.49 -9.50
CA THR A 154 -16.43 12.48 -10.21
C THR A 154 -17.14 13.36 -9.20
N TYR A 155 -16.91 14.66 -9.29
CA TYR A 155 -17.46 15.66 -8.39
C TYR A 155 -18.28 16.71 -9.15
N ASP A 156 -19.50 16.97 -8.71
CA ASP A 156 -20.39 18.02 -9.22
C ASP A 156 -20.63 19.10 -8.17
N ALA A 157 -19.90 20.21 -8.29
CA ALA A 157 -19.92 21.28 -7.30
C ALA A 157 -21.28 21.98 -7.19
N ARG A 158 -22.15 21.86 -8.21
CA ARG A 158 -23.53 22.37 -8.18
C ARG A 158 -24.41 21.63 -7.17
N ARG A 159 -23.94 20.48 -6.67
CA ARG A 159 -24.61 19.65 -5.67
C ARG A 159 -23.93 19.72 -4.30
N GLU A 160 -23.04 20.67 -4.08
CA GLU A 160 -22.53 20.94 -2.76
C GLU A 160 -23.68 21.21 -1.79
N LEU A 161 -23.49 20.78 -0.54
CA LEU A 161 -24.48 20.94 0.52
C LEU A 161 -23.98 22.06 1.45
N PRO A 162 -24.42 23.32 1.27
CA PRO A 162 -23.90 24.43 2.06
C PRO A 162 -24.17 24.19 3.54
N SER A 163 -23.16 24.45 4.38
CA SER A 163 -23.28 24.37 5.85
C SER A 163 -23.71 23.01 6.41
N TRP A 164 -23.68 21.91 5.63
CA TRP A 164 -24.27 20.62 6.02
C TRP A 164 -23.77 20.05 7.35
N CYS A 165 -22.51 20.32 7.70
CA CYS A 165 -21.86 19.91 8.93
C CYS A 165 -21.81 21.02 10.01
N SER A 166 -22.67 22.05 9.89
CA SER A 166 -22.86 23.10 10.90
C SER A 166 -24.25 23.01 11.53
N ALA A 167 -24.39 23.62 12.71
CA ALA A 167 -25.66 23.69 13.42
C ALA A 167 -26.75 24.49 12.66
N ALA A 168 -26.35 25.32 11.69
CA ALA A 168 -27.26 26.17 10.90
C ALA A 168 -27.85 25.46 9.67
N CYS A 169 -27.50 24.21 9.40
CA CYS A 169 -28.02 23.47 8.25
C CYS A 169 -29.52 23.22 8.36
N ASP A 170 -30.27 23.60 7.31
CA ASP A 170 -31.61 23.09 7.06
C ASP A 170 -31.51 21.67 6.47
N ASP A 171 -31.92 20.70 7.27
CA ASP A 171 -31.89 19.28 6.94
C ASP A 171 -33.29 18.70 6.71
N GLY A 172 -34.29 19.55 6.42
CA GLY A 172 -35.67 19.14 6.20
C GLY A 172 -35.86 18.21 4.98
N GLY A 173 -34.99 18.32 3.98
CA GLY A 173 -34.97 17.45 2.80
C GLY A 173 -34.16 16.15 2.95
N TRP A 174 -33.54 15.92 4.12
CA TRP A 174 -32.68 14.76 4.35
C TRP A 174 -33.52 13.57 4.85
N SER A 175 -33.11 12.36 4.51
CA SER A 175 -33.76 11.14 4.98
C SER A 175 -33.20 10.71 6.34
N ALA A 176 -33.96 9.98 7.14
CA ALA A 176 -33.41 9.34 8.34
C ALA A 176 -32.39 8.26 7.94
N ALA A 177 -31.32 8.14 8.72
CA ALA A 177 -30.33 7.07 8.55
C ALA A 177 -30.95 5.73 8.95
N GLN A 178 -30.54 4.67 8.25
CA GLN A 178 -30.97 3.31 8.56
C GLN A 178 -29.88 2.58 9.36
N VAL A 179 -30.27 1.91 10.43
CA VAL A 179 -29.38 0.99 11.14
C VAL A 179 -29.24 -0.29 10.33
N VAL A 180 -28.00 -0.71 10.09
CA VAL A 180 -27.66 -1.89 9.30
C VAL A 180 -26.66 -2.76 10.06
N ALA A 181 -26.61 -4.04 9.71
CA ALA A 181 -25.55 -4.91 10.19
C ALA A 181 -24.21 -4.48 9.58
N GLY A 182 -23.19 -4.31 10.43
CA GLY A 182 -21.81 -4.16 9.99
C GLY A 182 -21.21 -5.49 9.52
N PRO A 183 -19.99 -5.49 8.97
CA PRO A 183 -19.30 -6.73 8.64
C PRO A 183 -18.91 -7.50 9.91
N LYS A 184 -18.52 -8.76 9.73
CA LYS A 184 -18.20 -9.67 10.83
C LYS A 184 -16.85 -9.39 11.51
N GLY A 185 -16.05 -8.48 10.97
CA GLY A 185 -14.70 -8.23 11.46
C GLY A 185 -14.68 -7.67 12.88
N VAL A 186 -13.66 -8.05 13.64
CA VAL A 186 -13.40 -7.52 14.98
C VAL A 186 -12.98 -6.06 14.85
N ARG A 187 -13.61 -5.19 15.65
CA ARG A 187 -13.35 -3.76 15.64
C ARG A 187 -12.11 -3.44 16.48
N THR A 188 -11.08 -2.89 15.84
CA THR A 188 -9.76 -2.66 16.46
C THR A 188 -9.29 -1.23 16.20
N ALA A 189 -8.52 -0.65 17.11
CA ALA A 189 -7.96 0.68 16.90
C ALA A 189 -6.94 0.69 15.75
N GLN A 190 -6.93 1.73 14.94
CA GLN A 190 -5.88 1.98 13.96
C GLN A 190 -4.58 2.41 14.67
N MET A 191 -3.71 1.44 14.96
CA MET A 191 -2.42 1.66 15.62
C MET A 191 -1.28 1.83 14.61
N LEU A 192 -1.44 2.74 13.64
CA LEU A 192 -0.41 3.12 12.68
C LEU A 192 -0.45 4.63 12.38
N PRO A 193 0.65 5.23 11.88
CA PRO A 193 0.61 6.60 11.39
C PRO A 193 -0.47 6.74 10.30
N PRO A 194 -1.30 7.80 10.34
CA PRO A 194 -2.36 7.99 9.35
C PRO A 194 -1.79 8.29 7.97
N ILE A 195 -2.61 8.13 6.94
CA ILE A 195 -2.30 8.64 5.60
C ILE A 195 -2.61 10.14 5.59
N LYS A 196 -1.68 10.95 5.07
CA LYS A 196 -1.78 12.41 5.02
C LYS A 196 -1.30 12.95 3.67
N VAL A 197 -1.67 14.18 3.36
CA VAL A 197 -0.97 14.97 2.33
C VAL A 197 0.36 15.45 2.92
N MET A 198 1.47 14.86 2.49
CA MET A 198 2.80 15.07 3.05
C MET A 198 3.55 16.21 2.36
N GLN A 199 3.26 16.47 1.09
CA GLN A 199 3.90 17.55 0.33
C GLN A 199 2.96 18.09 -0.76
N THR A 200 3.11 19.36 -1.10
CA THR A 200 2.44 19.98 -2.25
C THR A 200 3.47 20.46 -3.26
N LEU A 201 3.35 20.00 -4.51
CA LEU A 201 4.25 20.30 -5.61
C LEU A 201 3.60 21.29 -6.58
N ALA A 202 4.36 22.31 -6.97
CA ALA A 202 4.01 23.14 -8.12
C ALA A 202 4.37 22.40 -9.42
N PRO A 203 3.67 22.68 -10.54
CA PRO A 203 4.05 22.17 -11.85
C PRO A 203 5.48 22.59 -12.21
N ALA A 204 6.30 21.64 -12.63
CA ALA A 204 7.61 21.92 -13.20
C ALA A 204 7.50 22.43 -14.65
N LYS A 205 6.53 21.90 -15.40
CA LYS A 205 6.26 22.31 -16.79
C LYS A 205 4.79 22.13 -17.13
N ILE A 206 4.28 22.96 -18.03
CA ILE A 206 2.94 22.85 -18.62
C ILE A 206 3.11 22.91 -20.15
N ALA A 207 2.47 21.99 -20.85
CA ALA A 207 2.45 21.93 -22.31
C ALA A 207 1.01 21.80 -22.83
N GLU A 208 0.78 22.18 -24.08
CA GLU A 208 -0.50 22.00 -24.79
C GLU A 208 -0.24 21.17 -26.06
N PRO A 209 -0.16 19.83 -25.96
CA PRO A 209 0.12 18.95 -27.11
C PRO A 209 -0.97 18.98 -28.20
N ALA A 210 -2.19 19.41 -27.87
CA ALA A 210 -3.27 19.64 -28.82
C ALA A 210 -4.19 20.76 -28.30
N PRO A 211 -4.92 21.49 -29.17
CA PRO A 211 -5.79 22.58 -28.74
C PRO A 211 -6.77 22.17 -27.63
N GLY A 212 -6.68 22.83 -26.48
CA GLY A 212 -7.53 22.57 -25.31
C GLY A 212 -7.20 21.29 -24.52
N VAL A 213 -6.08 20.63 -24.84
CA VAL A 213 -5.53 19.50 -24.09
C VAL A 213 -4.19 19.90 -23.51
N PHE A 214 -4.13 20.05 -22.19
CA PHE A 214 -2.93 20.44 -21.47
C PHE A 214 -2.30 19.22 -20.79
N VAL A 215 -0.98 19.22 -20.66
CA VAL A 215 -0.23 18.23 -19.88
C VAL A 215 0.66 18.97 -18.88
N VAL A 216 0.40 18.73 -17.60
CA VAL A 216 1.16 19.25 -16.46
C VAL A 216 2.17 18.18 -16.06
N ASP A 217 3.44 18.55 -16.01
CA ASP A 217 4.54 17.74 -15.48
C ASP A 217 4.92 18.25 -14.10
N LEU A 218 4.86 17.40 -13.08
CA LEU A 218 5.26 17.74 -11.71
C LEU A 218 6.78 17.70 -11.48
N GLY A 219 7.55 17.16 -12.42
CA GLY A 219 9.00 16.94 -12.29
C GLY A 219 9.36 15.77 -11.35
N GLN A 220 8.37 15.11 -10.76
CA GLN A 220 8.53 13.98 -9.86
C GLN A 220 7.32 13.04 -10.03
N ASN A 221 7.60 11.73 -10.14
CA ASN A 221 6.56 10.71 -10.05
C ASN A 221 6.14 10.53 -8.59
N ILE A 222 4.85 10.71 -8.28
CA ILE A 222 4.30 10.71 -6.92
C ILE A 222 3.10 9.76 -6.83
N ALA A 223 2.76 9.38 -5.59
CA ALA A 223 1.43 8.86 -5.27
C ALA A 223 0.59 9.96 -4.61
N GLY A 224 -0.67 10.09 -5.03
CA GLY A 224 -1.61 11.08 -4.49
C GLY A 224 -2.56 11.61 -5.55
N TRP A 225 -2.76 12.92 -5.66
CA TRP A 225 -3.71 13.49 -6.63
C TRP A 225 -3.36 14.91 -7.05
N ALA A 226 -4.06 15.44 -8.06
CA ALA A 226 -4.02 16.86 -8.39
C ALA A 226 -5.07 17.64 -7.59
N GLN A 227 -4.67 18.75 -6.98
CA GLN A 227 -5.58 19.81 -6.58
C GLN A 227 -5.78 20.75 -7.75
N LEU A 228 -7.03 21.01 -8.12
CA LEU A 228 -7.46 21.88 -9.19
C LEU A 228 -7.84 23.26 -8.63
N SER A 229 -7.41 24.32 -9.29
CA SER A 229 -7.95 25.68 -9.14
C SER A 229 -8.45 26.19 -10.49
N VAL A 230 -9.73 26.51 -10.58
CA VAL A 230 -10.39 26.80 -11.86
C VAL A 230 -11.48 27.85 -11.71
N ARG A 231 -11.69 28.66 -12.75
CA ARG A 231 -12.80 29.61 -12.87
C ARG A 231 -13.47 29.42 -14.21
N GLY A 232 -14.79 29.28 -14.24
CA GLY A 232 -15.53 29.16 -15.48
C GLY A 232 -17.03 29.08 -15.24
N PRO A 233 -17.82 28.92 -16.32
CA PRO A 233 -19.28 28.77 -16.20
C PRO A 233 -19.69 27.54 -15.39
N ALA A 234 -20.84 27.65 -14.71
CA ALA A 234 -21.47 26.51 -14.05
C ALA A 234 -21.74 25.37 -15.06
N GLY A 235 -21.45 24.13 -14.67
CA GLY A 235 -21.61 22.96 -15.52
C GLY A 235 -20.45 22.67 -16.47
N THR A 236 -19.44 23.54 -16.55
CA THR A 236 -18.19 23.20 -17.27
C THR A 236 -17.53 21.99 -16.62
N LYS A 237 -17.14 21.02 -17.44
CA LYS A 237 -16.52 19.76 -17.00
C LYS A 237 -15.02 19.81 -17.29
N VAL A 238 -14.21 19.71 -16.23
CA VAL A 238 -12.76 19.53 -16.31
C VAL A 238 -12.43 18.08 -16.02
N VAL A 239 -11.68 17.43 -16.91
CA VAL A 239 -11.25 16.04 -16.79
C VAL A 239 -9.74 16.01 -16.62
N MET A 240 -9.26 15.31 -15.58
CA MET A 240 -7.84 15.13 -15.28
C MET A 240 -7.48 13.66 -15.33
N LYS A 241 -6.60 13.27 -16.26
CA LYS A 241 -6.09 11.90 -16.39
C LYS A 241 -4.63 11.83 -15.96
N TYR A 242 -4.23 10.76 -15.30
CA TYR A 242 -2.91 10.66 -14.66
C TYR A 242 -2.05 9.54 -15.26
N ALA A 243 -0.76 9.81 -15.46
CA ALA A 243 0.20 8.80 -15.91
C ALA A 243 1.64 9.07 -15.45
N GLU A 244 2.46 8.01 -15.46
CA GLU A 244 3.90 8.08 -15.14
C GLU A 244 4.76 8.38 -16.38
N ARG A 245 4.22 8.21 -17.60
CA ARG A 245 4.95 8.37 -18.86
C ARG A 245 4.17 9.21 -19.86
N LEU A 246 4.91 9.77 -20.82
CA LEU A 246 4.37 10.46 -21.99
C LEU A 246 4.49 9.58 -23.25
N ALA A 247 3.48 9.69 -24.11
CA ALA A 247 3.55 9.20 -25.47
C ALA A 247 4.42 10.12 -26.34
N PRO A 248 4.92 9.67 -27.51
CA PRO A 248 5.79 10.47 -28.37
C PRO A 248 5.25 11.85 -28.79
N ARG A 249 3.91 12.03 -28.80
CA ARG A 249 3.24 13.30 -29.14
C ARG A 249 3.05 14.24 -27.94
N GLY A 250 3.56 13.89 -26.76
CA GLY A 250 3.48 14.70 -25.55
C GLY A 250 2.17 14.57 -24.75
N THR A 251 1.24 13.73 -25.19
CA THR A 251 0.09 13.28 -24.37
C THR A 251 0.53 12.23 -23.36
N ILE A 252 -0.29 11.92 -22.36
CA ILE A 252 0.01 10.85 -21.40
C ILE A 252 -0.02 9.45 -22.05
N ASP A 253 0.74 8.50 -21.50
CA ASP A 253 0.73 7.08 -21.87
C ASP A 253 0.29 6.20 -20.68
N GLN A 254 -0.85 5.52 -20.84
CA GLN A 254 -1.38 4.57 -19.86
C GLN A 254 -1.42 3.12 -20.39
N LYS A 255 -0.84 2.84 -21.58
CA LYS A 255 -1.07 1.58 -22.29
C LYS A 255 -0.65 0.33 -21.50
N ASP A 256 0.41 0.43 -20.71
CA ASP A 256 1.00 -0.70 -19.96
C ASP A 256 0.39 -0.84 -18.56
N ILE A 257 -0.38 0.16 -18.10
CA ILE A 257 -0.92 0.23 -16.74
C ILE A 257 -2.46 0.20 -16.69
N GLY A 258 -3.14 0.69 -17.72
CA GLY A 258 -4.60 0.73 -17.81
C GLY A 258 -5.30 -0.63 -17.99
N PRO A 259 -4.76 -1.60 -18.75
CA PRO A 259 -5.48 -2.84 -19.06
C PRO A 259 -5.88 -3.73 -17.87
N TYR A 260 -5.39 -3.45 -16.66
CA TYR A 260 -5.71 -4.20 -15.45
C TYR A 260 -7.08 -3.86 -14.88
N VAL A 261 -7.58 -2.65 -15.15
CA VAL A 261 -8.93 -2.20 -14.78
C VAL A 261 -9.86 -2.44 -15.97
N LYS A 262 -10.93 -3.21 -15.77
CA LYS A 262 -11.75 -3.73 -16.88
C LYS A 262 -13.01 -2.89 -17.15
N GLN A 263 -13.28 -1.90 -16.31
CA GLN A 263 -14.49 -1.08 -16.39
C GLN A 263 -14.21 0.35 -15.92
N GLY A 264 -14.86 1.32 -16.57
CA GLY A 264 -14.71 2.74 -16.26
C GLY A 264 -13.41 3.34 -16.78
N GLU A 265 -13.24 4.65 -16.58
CA GLU A 265 -11.99 5.35 -16.91
C GLU A 265 -10.91 5.03 -15.86
N PHE A 266 -9.68 4.79 -16.29
CA PHE A 266 -8.55 4.51 -15.39
C PHE A 266 -7.83 5.80 -15.00
N GLN A 267 -7.47 5.94 -13.71
CA GLN A 267 -6.85 7.15 -13.13
C GLN A 267 -7.35 8.46 -13.76
N THR A 268 -8.62 8.75 -13.56
CA THR A 268 -9.33 9.87 -14.15
C THR A 268 -10.26 10.51 -13.14
N ASP A 269 -9.97 11.75 -12.83
CA ASP A 269 -10.83 12.60 -12.03
C ASP A 269 -11.66 13.53 -12.92
N THR A 270 -12.88 13.83 -12.49
CA THR A 270 -13.78 14.75 -13.18
C THR A 270 -14.36 15.76 -12.20
N TYR A 271 -14.19 17.04 -12.49
CA TYR A 271 -14.79 18.13 -11.74
C TYR A 271 -15.78 18.93 -12.60
N ILE A 272 -17.00 19.15 -12.09
CA ILE A 272 -18.03 19.95 -12.75
C ILE A 272 -18.26 21.22 -11.93
N LEU A 273 -17.99 22.37 -12.56
CA LEU A 273 -17.97 23.68 -11.91
C LEU A 273 -19.36 24.11 -11.44
N LYS A 274 -19.40 24.90 -10.36
CA LYS A 274 -20.61 25.59 -9.89
C LYS A 274 -20.77 27.02 -10.41
N GLY A 275 -19.73 27.59 -11.00
CA GLY A 275 -19.75 28.90 -11.65
C GLY A 275 -19.44 30.08 -10.72
N GLU A 276 -18.82 29.83 -9.57
CA GLU A 276 -18.65 30.82 -8.50
C GLU A 276 -17.17 31.13 -8.24
N GLY A 277 -16.71 32.30 -8.68
CA GLY A 277 -15.36 32.77 -8.35
C GLY A 277 -14.25 31.85 -8.87
N VAL A 278 -13.18 31.70 -8.07
CA VAL A 278 -12.19 30.63 -8.27
C VAL A 278 -12.61 29.47 -7.38
N GLU A 279 -12.81 28.31 -7.99
CA GLU A 279 -13.15 27.07 -7.33
C GLU A 279 -11.88 26.25 -7.10
N THR A 280 -11.71 25.71 -5.89
CA THR A 280 -10.60 24.81 -5.54
C THR A 280 -11.17 23.44 -5.17
N TRP A 281 -10.61 22.40 -5.77
CA TRP A 281 -11.07 21.03 -5.58
C TRP A 281 -9.91 20.04 -5.55
N GLU A 282 -10.04 19.01 -4.71
CA GLU A 282 -9.20 17.81 -4.73
C GLU A 282 -10.04 16.59 -4.37
N PRO A 283 -9.76 15.40 -4.93
CA PRO A 283 -10.51 14.17 -4.63
C PRO A 283 -10.33 13.76 -3.18
N ARG A 284 -11.30 13.00 -2.64
CA ARG A 284 -11.30 12.56 -1.24
C ARG A 284 -11.07 11.06 -1.08
N PHE A 285 -11.59 10.26 -2.01
CA PHE A 285 -11.68 8.79 -1.84
C PHE A 285 -10.94 7.97 -2.91
N ALA A 286 -10.07 8.63 -3.67
CA ALA A 286 -9.16 7.99 -4.62
C ALA A 286 -7.76 8.62 -4.55
N TYR A 287 -6.77 7.92 -5.09
CA TYR A 287 -5.43 8.41 -5.33
C TYR A 287 -4.88 7.81 -6.61
N HIS A 288 -3.77 8.30 -7.13
CA HIS A 288 -3.18 7.92 -8.41
C HIS A 288 -1.65 7.86 -8.28
N GLY A 289 -0.99 7.05 -9.11
CA GLY A 289 0.46 7.11 -9.31
C GLY A 289 0.78 7.83 -10.61
N PHE A 290 1.54 8.93 -10.55
CA PHE A 290 1.78 9.79 -11.70
C PHE A 290 2.89 10.82 -11.52
N GLN A 291 3.48 11.22 -12.64
CA GLN A 291 4.24 12.46 -12.78
C GLN A 291 3.47 13.49 -13.63
N TYR A 292 2.63 13.00 -14.55
CA TYR A 292 1.95 13.81 -15.56
C TYR A 292 0.44 13.81 -15.35
N VAL A 293 -0.18 14.99 -15.49
CA VAL A 293 -1.63 15.20 -15.46
C VAL A 293 -2.08 15.77 -16.80
N GLN A 294 -2.86 15.02 -17.56
CA GLN A 294 -3.52 15.53 -18.76
C GLN A 294 -4.87 16.13 -18.41
N ILE A 295 -5.09 17.39 -18.79
CA ILE A 295 -6.29 18.16 -18.48
C ILE A 295 -7.02 18.51 -19.77
N ALA A 296 -8.31 18.20 -19.80
CA ALA A 296 -9.21 18.57 -20.90
C ALA A 296 -10.46 19.27 -20.36
N GLY A 297 -11.04 20.16 -21.17
CA GLY A 297 -12.24 20.93 -20.80
C GLY A 297 -11.98 22.07 -19.81
N PHE A 298 -10.72 22.44 -19.59
CA PHE A 298 -10.36 23.59 -18.76
C PHE A 298 -10.83 24.91 -19.43
N PRO A 299 -11.55 25.79 -18.71
CA PRO A 299 -11.98 27.08 -19.26
C PRO A 299 -10.79 28.04 -19.40
N GLY A 300 -10.29 28.20 -20.62
CA GLY A 300 -9.13 29.04 -20.93
C GLY A 300 -7.82 28.25 -20.91
N ALA A 301 -6.76 28.84 -20.36
CA ALA A 301 -5.43 28.23 -20.30
C ALA A 301 -5.10 27.71 -18.90
N VAL A 302 -4.41 26.58 -18.83
CA VAL A 302 -3.87 26.04 -17.58
C VAL A 302 -2.59 26.79 -17.22
N GLY A 303 -2.61 27.52 -16.10
CA GLY A 303 -1.46 28.24 -15.57
C GLY A 303 -0.79 27.50 -14.41
N PRO A 304 0.35 28.01 -13.90
CA PRO A 304 1.06 27.41 -12.78
C PRO A 304 0.19 27.23 -11.53
N GLU A 305 -0.73 28.14 -11.24
CA GLU A 305 -1.64 28.05 -10.08
C GLU A 305 -2.82 27.11 -10.30
N SER A 306 -3.07 26.67 -11.54
CA SER A 306 -4.27 25.88 -11.87
C SER A 306 -4.21 24.47 -11.30
N VAL A 307 -3.01 23.91 -11.11
CA VAL A 307 -2.83 22.56 -10.58
C VAL A 307 -1.67 22.51 -9.58
N ARG A 308 -1.89 21.75 -8.50
CA ARG A 308 -0.85 21.35 -7.54
C ARG A 308 -0.85 19.84 -7.38
N GLY A 309 0.33 19.23 -7.41
CA GLY A 309 0.48 17.81 -7.06
C GLY A 309 0.44 17.63 -5.54
N ARG A 310 -0.44 16.77 -5.04
CA ARG A 310 -0.59 16.47 -3.62
C ARG A 310 0.04 15.10 -3.38
N VAL A 311 1.18 15.07 -2.71
CA VAL A 311 1.90 13.84 -2.35
C VAL A 311 1.22 13.25 -1.14
N VAL A 312 0.71 12.02 -1.26
CA VAL A 312 -0.10 11.35 -0.25
C VAL A 312 0.49 9.99 0.05
N HIS A 313 0.74 9.73 1.33
CA HIS A 313 1.17 8.43 1.81
C HIS A 313 1.02 8.35 3.34
N THR A 314 1.29 7.17 3.90
CA THR A 314 1.39 6.93 5.34
C THR A 314 2.45 7.86 5.92
N SER A 315 2.09 8.64 6.95
CA SER A 315 2.91 9.73 7.51
C SER A 315 4.09 9.24 8.34
N PHE A 316 5.03 8.53 7.70
CA PHE A 316 6.24 8.06 8.35
C PHE A 316 7.20 9.20 8.70
N GLU A 317 7.75 9.12 9.90
CA GLU A 317 8.92 9.91 10.28
C GLU A 317 10.17 9.36 9.60
N ARG A 318 11.14 10.23 9.30
CA ARG A 318 12.46 9.83 8.81
C ARG A 318 13.29 9.25 9.95
N ALA A 319 13.90 8.10 9.73
CA ALA A 319 14.78 7.44 10.70
C ALA A 319 16.27 7.47 10.30
N GLY A 320 16.57 7.64 9.01
CA GLY A 320 17.93 7.66 8.50
C GLY A 320 18.12 8.54 7.27
N SER A 321 19.37 8.71 6.87
CA SER A 321 19.78 9.44 5.67
C SER A 321 21.05 8.84 5.09
N PHE A 322 21.23 8.98 3.79
CA PHE A 322 22.42 8.52 3.07
C PHE A 322 22.82 9.56 2.03
N GLU A 323 24.12 9.82 1.93
CA GLU A 323 24.76 10.62 0.89
C GLU A 323 26.19 10.13 0.70
N CYS A 324 26.71 10.20 -0.53
CA CYS A 324 28.09 9.89 -0.85
C CYS A 324 28.63 10.77 -1.99
N SER A 325 29.92 10.63 -2.31
CA SER A 325 30.55 11.39 -3.39
C SER A 325 30.13 10.97 -4.81
N ASN A 326 29.39 9.86 -4.94
CA ASN A 326 28.89 9.39 -6.23
C ASN A 326 27.44 9.81 -6.43
N GLU A 327 27.22 10.76 -7.34
CA GLU A 327 25.89 11.33 -7.58
C GLU A 327 24.89 10.31 -8.14
N LEU A 328 25.32 9.29 -8.87
CA LEU A 328 24.42 8.23 -9.32
C LEU A 328 23.79 7.49 -8.13
N LEU A 329 24.59 7.13 -7.12
CA LEU A 329 24.11 6.47 -5.92
C LEU A 329 23.19 7.39 -5.10
N ASN A 330 23.48 8.69 -5.05
CA ASN A 330 22.59 9.66 -4.41
C ASN A 330 21.24 9.76 -5.14
N ARG A 331 21.22 9.71 -6.47
CA ARG A 331 19.99 9.68 -7.28
C ARG A 331 19.20 8.39 -7.08
N ILE A 332 19.87 7.23 -7.06
CA ILE A 332 19.26 5.94 -6.76
C ILE A 332 18.58 6.00 -5.39
N GLN A 333 19.31 6.46 -4.36
CA GLN A 333 18.75 6.61 -3.02
C GLN A 333 17.50 7.52 -3.01
N ARG A 334 17.54 8.68 -3.67
CA ARG A 334 16.36 9.57 -3.75
C ARG A 334 15.17 8.90 -4.45
N ALA A 335 15.41 8.17 -5.55
CA ALA A 335 14.37 7.42 -6.23
C ALA A 335 13.77 6.32 -5.34
N THR A 336 14.62 5.59 -4.60
CA THR A 336 14.21 4.59 -3.61
C THR A 336 13.33 5.18 -2.52
N LEU A 337 13.64 6.38 -2.01
CA LEU A 337 12.81 7.04 -1.01
C LEU A 337 11.41 7.37 -1.53
N TRP A 338 11.32 7.93 -2.75
CA TRP A 338 10.05 8.23 -3.41
C TRP A 338 9.24 6.98 -3.70
N ALA A 339 9.89 5.92 -4.20
CA ALA A 339 9.25 4.64 -4.48
C ALA A 339 8.71 3.98 -3.21
N TYR A 340 9.45 4.05 -2.09
CA TYR A 340 9.02 3.46 -0.82
C TYR A 340 7.77 4.16 -0.27
N VAL A 341 7.79 5.49 -0.15
CA VAL A 341 6.65 6.22 0.42
C VAL A 341 5.45 6.22 -0.53
N GLY A 342 5.68 6.30 -1.84
CA GLY A 342 4.62 6.19 -2.84
C GLY A 342 3.87 4.86 -2.75
N ASN A 343 4.53 3.81 -2.26
CA ASN A 343 3.95 2.48 -2.10
C ASN A 343 3.49 2.16 -0.68
N PHE A 344 3.12 3.17 0.13
CA PHE A 344 2.61 2.92 1.47
C PHE A 344 1.36 3.74 1.81
N HIS A 345 0.20 3.10 1.74
CA HIS A 345 -1.12 3.70 2.02
C HIS A 345 -1.86 2.90 3.10
N GLY A 346 -1.32 2.92 4.32
CA GLY A 346 -1.77 2.10 5.45
C GLY A 346 -1.33 0.63 5.40
N TYR A 347 -0.80 0.18 4.26
CA TYR A 347 -0.17 -1.11 4.00
C TYR A 347 0.82 -0.93 2.83
N PRO A 348 1.85 -1.80 2.69
CA PRO A 348 2.76 -1.73 1.56
C PRO A 348 2.05 -2.17 0.27
N THR A 349 2.30 -1.49 -0.85
CA THR A 349 1.79 -1.84 -2.18
C THR A 349 2.91 -2.13 -3.17
N ASP A 350 2.64 -2.89 -4.23
CA ASP A 350 3.57 -3.10 -5.35
C ASP A 350 3.74 -1.84 -6.22
N CYS A 351 2.63 -1.16 -6.50
CA CYS A 351 2.62 0.09 -7.26
C CYS A 351 1.45 1.00 -6.83
N PRO A 352 1.61 2.33 -6.92
CA PRO A 352 0.57 3.28 -6.50
C PRO A 352 -0.50 3.55 -7.56
N HIS A 353 -0.39 2.94 -8.75
CA HIS A 353 -1.25 3.23 -9.90
C HIS A 353 -2.21 2.08 -10.22
N ARG A 354 -1.74 0.99 -10.84
CA ARG A 354 -2.58 -0.02 -11.51
C ARG A 354 -3.14 -1.06 -10.55
N GLU A 355 -2.30 -1.60 -9.66
CA GLU A 355 -2.67 -2.72 -8.79
C GLU A 355 -3.11 -2.22 -7.42
N LYS A 356 -2.19 -1.51 -6.75
CA LYS A 356 -2.35 -1.04 -5.37
C LYS A 356 -2.52 -2.19 -4.40
N ASN A 357 -1.83 -3.29 -4.65
CA ASN A 357 -2.02 -4.54 -3.94
C ASN A 357 -0.86 -4.79 -2.98
N GLY A 358 -1.15 -5.35 -1.81
CA GLY A 358 -0.12 -5.73 -0.85
C GLY A 358 0.56 -7.02 -1.23
N TRP A 359 1.29 -7.02 -2.35
CA TRP A 359 2.10 -8.15 -2.77
C TRP A 359 3.18 -8.44 -1.74
N THR A 360 3.20 -9.67 -1.24
CA THR A 360 3.96 -10.02 -0.04
C THR A 360 5.47 -10.07 -0.29
N GLY A 361 5.90 -10.59 -1.44
CA GLY A 361 7.28 -10.59 -1.92
C GLY A 361 7.89 -9.20 -1.93
N ASP A 362 7.26 -8.30 -2.67
CA ASP A 362 7.66 -6.91 -2.83
C ASP A 362 7.84 -6.21 -1.47
N ALA A 363 6.87 -6.38 -0.58
CA ALA A 363 6.88 -5.76 0.74
C ALA A 363 8.07 -6.21 1.61
N HIS A 364 8.42 -7.49 1.62
CA HIS A 364 9.52 -7.97 2.47
C HIS A 364 10.90 -7.69 1.87
N LEU A 365 11.01 -7.58 0.55
CA LEU A 365 12.24 -7.14 -0.10
C LEU A 365 12.51 -5.67 0.22
N ALA A 366 11.46 -4.84 0.29
CA ALA A 366 11.55 -3.43 0.62
C ALA A 366 11.64 -3.12 2.14
N ALA A 367 11.21 -4.03 3.01
CA ALA A 367 11.05 -3.75 4.45
C ALA A 367 12.32 -3.25 5.16
N GLU A 368 13.45 -3.87 4.87
CA GLU A 368 14.76 -3.52 5.44
C GLU A 368 15.21 -2.12 5.02
N GLN A 369 15.06 -1.80 3.72
CA GLN A 369 15.31 -0.46 3.19
C GLN A 369 14.36 0.57 3.82
N GLY A 370 13.10 0.19 4.05
CA GLY A 370 12.13 1.00 4.78
C GLY A 370 12.58 1.33 6.20
N LEU A 371 12.97 0.31 6.97
CA LEU A 371 13.41 0.45 8.37
C LEU A 371 14.72 1.23 8.54
N LEU A 372 15.60 1.22 7.53
CA LEU A 372 16.81 2.04 7.53
C LEU A 372 16.54 3.53 7.27
N ASN A 373 15.41 3.86 6.63
CA ASN A 373 15.14 5.20 6.12
C ASN A 373 14.01 5.92 6.85
N PHE A 374 13.05 5.17 7.38
CA PHE A 374 11.83 5.67 7.98
C PHE A 374 11.51 4.92 9.28
N ALA A 375 10.47 5.36 9.98
CA ALA A 375 9.90 4.64 11.13
C ALA A 375 8.57 3.92 10.77
N PRO A 376 8.58 2.83 9.98
CA PRO A 376 7.37 2.12 9.54
C PRO A 376 6.88 1.03 10.51
N GLN A 377 7.48 0.88 11.69
CA GLN A 377 7.31 -0.27 12.57
C GLN A 377 5.83 -0.55 12.90
N ALA A 378 5.08 0.50 13.23
CA ALA A 378 3.66 0.39 13.57
C ALA A 378 2.80 -0.03 12.35
N ALA A 379 3.13 0.45 11.15
CA ALA A 379 2.43 0.08 9.94
C ALA A 379 2.71 -1.38 9.53
N TYR A 380 3.96 -1.84 9.62
CA TYR A 380 4.27 -3.25 9.43
C TYR A 380 3.65 -4.13 10.50
N THR A 381 3.61 -3.69 11.76
CA THR A 381 2.91 -4.42 12.85
C THR A 381 1.43 -4.62 12.52
N LYS A 382 0.74 -3.57 12.05
CA LYS A 382 -0.64 -3.69 11.59
C LYS A 382 -0.76 -4.61 10.39
N TRP A 383 0.17 -4.58 9.45
CA TRP A 383 0.08 -5.40 8.25
C TRP A 383 0.38 -6.89 8.53
N MET A 384 1.28 -7.23 9.46
CA MET A 384 1.46 -8.61 9.94
C MET A 384 0.17 -9.18 10.55
N ASP A 385 -0.59 -8.31 11.18
CA ASP A 385 -1.93 -8.59 11.66
C ASP A 385 -2.95 -8.86 10.54
N ASP A 386 -2.78 -8.27 9.35
CA ASP A 386 -3.56 -8.60 8.16
C ASP A 386 -3.16 -9.99 7.60
N LEU A 387 -1.86 -10.32 7.58
CA LEU A 387 -1.40 -11.66 7.17
C LEU A 387 -1.90 -12.74 8.13
N TYR A 388 -1.99 -12.43 9.42
CA TYR A 388 -2.63 -13.30 10.42
C TYR A 388 -4.09 -13.61 10.04
N ASP A 389 -4.83 -12.60 9.61
CA ASP A 389 -6.26 -12.72 9.29
C ASP A 389 -6.51 -13.48 7.97
N GLU A 390 -5.51 -13.53 7.08
CA GLU A 390 -5.57 -14.25 5.80
C GLU A 390 -5.08 -15.70 5.87
N GLN A 391 -4.19 -16.05 6.81
CA GLN A 391 -3.64 -17.41 6.86
C GLN A 391 -4.74 -18.47 7.04
N ARG A 392 -4.81 -19.42 6.09
CA ARG A 392 -5.75 -20.54 6.15
C ARG A 392 -5.39 -21.50 7.29
N GLU A 393 -6.35 -22.35 7.67
CA GLU A 393 -6.12 -23.37 8.69
C GLU A 393 -4.97 -24.32 8.33
N SER A 394 -4.79 -24.60 7.03
CA SER A 394 -3.68 -25.39 6.48
C SER A 394 -2.30 -24.75 6.64
N GLY A 395 -2.23 -23.45 6.97
CA GLY A 395 -1.00 -22.65 6.98
C GLY A 395 -0.73 -21.88 5.69
N GLU A 396 -1.47 -22.17 4.61
CA GLU A 396 -1.35 -21.49 3.32
C GLU A 396 -1.64 -19.99 3.41
N LEU A 397 -0.81 -19.19 2.74
CA LEU A 397 -0.95 -17.74 2.59
C LEU A 397 -1.21 -17.36 1.12
N PRO A 398 -1.87 -16.22 0.87
CA PRO A 398 -2.00 -15.67 -0.47
C PRO A 398 -0.82 -14.75 -0.84
N GLY A 399 -0.60 -14.55 -2.15
CA GLY A 399 0.44 -13.64 -2.66
C GLY A 399 0.15 -12.15 -2.44
N ILE A 400 -1.10 -11.78 -2.18
CA ILE A 400 -1.54 -10.40 -1.91
C ILE A 400 -2.31 -10.37 -0.60
N VAL A 401 -1.99 -9.41 0.27
CA VAL A 401 -2.66 -9.19 1.55
C VAL A 401 -2.94 -7.70 1.80
N PRO A 402 -4.19 -7.29 2.11
CA PRO A 402 -5.41 -8.09 2.18
C PRO A 402 -5.92 -8.56 0.80
N THR A 403 -6.75 -9.62 0.75
CA THR A 403 -7.29 -10.18 -0.51
C THR A 403 -8.75 -10.60 -0.43
N GLY A 404 -9.50 -10.41 -1.53
CA GLY A 404 -10.88 -10.90 -1.69
C GLY A 404 -11.02 -12.42 -1.82
N GLY A 405 -9.92 -13.17 -1.68
CA GLY A 405 -9.84 -14.62 -1.92
C GLY A 405 -8.94 -15.00 -3.10
N TRP A 406 -8.39 -14.01 -3.80
CA TRP A 406 -7.39 -14.18 -4.85
C TRP A 406 -6.02 -14.52 -4.26
N GLY A 407 -5.16 -15.18 -5.02
CA GLY A 407 -3.73 -15.29 -4.71
C GLY A 407 -3.32 -16.52 -3.90
N TYR A 408 -4.23 -17.44 -3.58
CA TYR A 408 -3.91 -18.68 -2.85
C TYR A 408 -3.42 -19.82 -3.76
N ALA A 409 -3.82 -19.83 -5.04
CA ALA A 409 -3.47 -20.89 -5.99
C ALA A 409 -2.37 -20.46 -6.98
N TRP A 410 -2.11 -19.17 -7.08
CA TRP A 410 -1.12 -18.57 -7.97
C TRP A 410 -0.64 -17.25 -7.36
N GLY A 411 0.63 -16.89 -7.57
CA GLY A 411 1.23 -15.68 -7.00
C GLY A 411 1.69 -15.80 -5.56
N ASN A 412 1.46 -16.93 -4.90
CA ASN A 412 1.97 -17.26 -3.57
C ASN A 412 3.14 -18.25 -3.60
N GLY A 413 3.78 -18.47 -2.46
CA GLY A 413 4.91 -19.38 -2.29
C GLY A 413 6.00 -18.75 -1.42
N PRO A 414 7.04 -19.50 -1.00
CA PRO A 414 8.02 -19.03 -0.03
C PRO A 414 8.61 -17.66 -0.38
N ALA A 415 8.95 -17.41 -1.64
CA ALA A 415 9.50 -16.13 -2.06
C ALA A 415 8.58 -14.90 -1.87
N TRP A 416 7.27 -15.11 -1.65
CA TRP A 416 6.29 -14.06 -1.36
C TRP A 416 5.84 -14.12 0.10
N ASP A 417 5.37 -15.30 0.50
CA ASP A 417 4.79 -15.58 1.80
C ASP A 417 5.79 -15.42 2.96
N SER A 418 7.10 -15.55 2.71
CA SER A 418 8.17 -15.32 3.72
C SER A 418 8.07 -13.93 4.33
N ALA A 419 7.37 -12.98 3.69
CA ALA A 419 7.02 -11.71 4.30
C ALA A 419 6.47 -11.86 5.72
N TYR A 420 5.64 -12.88 5.95
CA TYR A 420 5.03 -13.11 7.26
C TYR A 420 6.04 -13.51 8.33
N VAL A 421 7.15 -14.16 7.96
CA VAL A 421 8.18 -14.63 8.90
C VAL A 421 9.34 -13.63 8.98
N LEU A 422 9.77 -13.09 7.85
CA LEU A 422 10.94 -12.21 7.74
C LEU A 422 10.67 -10.78 8.20
N ILE A 423 9.48 -10.21 7.96
CA ILE A 423 9.20 -8.84 8.43
C ILE A 423 9.19 -8.76 9.96
N PRO A 424 8.54 -9.68 10.71
CA PRO A 424 8.67 -9.71 12.17
C PRO A 424 10.11 -9.85 12.65
N ARG A 425 10.95 -10.64 11.93
CA ARG A 425 12.39 -10.70 12.21
C ARG A 425 13.06 -9.34 12.01
N TYR A 426 12.81 -8.66 10.89
CA TYR A 426 13.39 -7.33 10.64
C TYR A 426 12.95 -6.32 11.70
N LEU A 427 11.69 -6.33 12.13
CA LEU A 427 11.23 -5.47 13.21
C LEU A 427 11.96 -5.74 14.53
N TYR A 428 12.24 -7.01 14.83
CA TYR A 428 13.07 -7.36 15.98
C TYR A 428 14.53 -6.91 15.82
N GLU A 429 15.16 -7.17 14.67
CA GLU A 429 16.58 -6.86 14.44
C GLU A 429 16.86 -5.35 14.38
N TYR A 430 15.98 -4.57 13.74
CA TYR A 430 16.16 -3.14 13.53
C TYR A 430 15.51 -2.27 14.60
N ALA A 431 14.51 -2.76 15.33
CA ALA A 431 13.78 -1.97 16.34
C ALA A 431 13.68 -2.65 17.71
N GLY A 432 14.21 -3.86 17.89
CA GLY A 432 14.25 -4.56 19.17
C GLY A 432 12.90 -5.11 19.66
N ASP A 433 11.85 -5.12 18.83
CA ASP A 433 10.52 -5.55 19.25
C ASP A 433 10.39 -7.09 19.21
N ALA A 434 10.66 -7.77 20.31
CA ALA A 434 10.45 -9.22 20.41
C ALA A 434 8.96 -9.61 20.51
N ARG A 435 8.06 -8.67 20.82
CA ARG A 435 6.62 -8.97 21.03
C ARG A 435 5.94 -9.36 19.73
N ILE A 436 6.36 -8.80 18.60
CA ILE A 436 5.81 -9.17 17.29
C ILE A 436 6.11 -10.63 16.95
N LEU A 437 7.33 -11.09 17.24
CA LEU A 437 7.71 -12.49 17.07
C LEU A 437 6.89 -13.41 17.98
N ALA A 438 6.74 -13.05 19.25
CA ALA A 438 5.94 -13.81 20.21
C ALA A 438 4.46 -13.91 19.77
N ARG A 439 3.88 -12.78 19.33
CA ARG A 439 2.48 -12.67 18.93
C ARG A 439 2.11 -13.57 17.75
N HIS A 440 3.01 -13.69 16.78
CA HIS A 440 2.75 -14.42 15.53
C HIS A 440 3.41 -15.81 15.47
N PHE A 441 4.16 -16.21 16.52
CA PHE A 441 4.94 -17.46 16.53
C PHE A 441 4.16 -18.70 16.09
N GLU A 442 2.97 -18.95 16.65
CA GLU A 442 2.16 -20.13 16.31
C GLU A 442 1.68 -20.14 14.85
N ARG A 443 1.62 -18.99 14.21
CA ARG A 443 1.22 -18.85 12.81
C ARG A 443 2.43 -18.96 11.88
N HIS A 444 3.60 -18.50 12.33
CA HIS A 444 4.86 -18.75 11.63
C HIS A 444 5.20 -20.25 11.60
N THR A 445 5.08 -20.96 12.72
CA THR A 445 5.29 -22.42 12.77
C THR A 445 4.35 -23.16 11.83
N ARG A 446 3.07 -22.76 11.79
CA ARG A 446 2.07 -23.31 10.88
C ARG A 446 2.42 -23.09 9.41
N TYR A 447 2.99 -21.94 9.06
CA TYR A 447 3.45 -21.68 7.69
C TYR A 447 4.64 -22.59 7.30
N VAL A 448 5.64 -22.72 8.18
CA VAL A 448 6.79 -23.60 7.94
C VAL A 448 6.36 -25.07 7.85
N ASP A 449 5.41 -25.50 8.68
CA ASP A 449 4.83 -26.85 8.63
C ASP A 449 4.02 -27.05 7.33
N TYR A 450 3.31 -26.03 6.84
CA TYR A 450 2.67 -26.04 5.52
C TYR A 450 3.70 -26.25 4.40
N LEU A 451 4.80 -25.50 4.40
CA LEU A 451 5.87 -25.69 3.42
C LEU A 451 6.50 -27.08 3.51
N THR A 452 6.68 -27.60 4.71
CA THR A 452 7.13 -28.99 4.94
C THR A 452 6.20 -29.99 4.27
N SER A 453 4.88 -29.78 4.34
CA SER A 453 3.89 -30.64 3.67
C SER A 453 3.93 -30.56 2.13
N LYS A 454 4.48 -29.46 1.59
CA LYS A 454 4.64 -29.24 0.13
C LYS A 454 6.02 -29.65 -0.37
N ALA A 455 6.98 -29.86 0.52
CA ALA A 455 8.34 -30.23 0.16
C ALA A 455 8.39 -31.68 -0.36
N LYS A 456 9.15 -31.89 -1.43
CA LYS A 456 9.52 -33.21 -1.92
C LYS A 456 11.01 -33.41 -1.71
N ASP A 457 11.39 -34.43 -0.93
CA ASP A 457 12.79 -34.72 -0.59
C ASP A 457 13.55 -33.53 0.03
N GLY A 458 12.82 -32.63 0.72
CA GLY A 458 13.36 -31.40 1.32
C GLY A 458 13.39 -30.18 0.40
N ILE A 459 12.87 -30.27 -0.84
CA ILE A 459 12.86 -29.19 -1.84
C ILE A 459 11.44 -28.67 -2.05
N VAL A 460 11.27 -27.35 -2.07
CA VAL A 460 10.00 -26.67 -2.35
C VAL A 460 10.09 -25.94 -3.69
N GLY A 461 9.11 -26.18 -4.57
CA GLY A 461 9.05 -25.63 -5.94
C GLY A 461 7.73 -24.97 -6.27
N ILE A 462 7.20 -24.16 -5.36
CA ILE A 462 5.98 -23.37 -5.57
C ILE A 462 6.32 -21.88 -5.58
N GLY A 463 5.58 -21.10 -6.37
CA GLY A 463 5.70 -19.65 -6.46
C GLY A 463 6.33 -19.13 -7.74
N LEU A 464 6.47 -17.80 -7.82
CA LEU A 464 6.85 -17.09 -9.05
C LEU A 464 8.35 -17.16 -9.38
N GLY A 465 9.17 -17.65 -8.44
CA GLY A 465 10.62 -17.67 -8.60
C GLY A 465 11.23 -16.26 -8.59
N ASP A 466 12.42 -16.14 -9.17
CA ASP A 466 13.11 -14.86 -9.27
C ASP A 466 12.51 -14.01 -10.38
N TRP A 467 11.55 -13.14 -10.02
CA TRP A 467 10.72 -12.42 -10.96
C TRP A 467 11.44 -11.25 -11.65
N ALA A 468 11.15 -11.08 -12.96
CA ALA A 468 11.68 -10.03 -13.83
C ALA A 468 13.23 -9.92 -13.94
N PRO A 469 13.96 -11.02 -14.17
CA PRO A 469 15.36 -10.94 -14.58
C PRO A 469 15.45 -10.41 -16.03
N ALA A 470 16.60 -9.84 -16.40
CA ALA A 470 16.76 -9.24 -17.72
C ALA A 470 16.95 -10.31 -18.84
N HIS A 471 17.73 -11.35 -18.55
CA HIS A 471 18.04 -12.41 -19.52
C HIS A 471 18.06 -13.81 -18.88
N ASP A 472 18.69 -13.96 -17.72
CA ASP A 472 18.77 -15.25 -17.01
C ASP A 472 17.42 -15.72 -16.48
N THR A 473 17.21 -17.03 -16.40
CA THR A 473 16.04 -17.61 -15.71
C THR A 473 16.53 -18.64 -14.72
N THR A 474 16.30 -18.39 -13.43
CA THR A 474 16.68 -19.32 -12.36
C THR A 474 15.49 -20.22 -12.01
N PRO A 475 15.69 -21.55 -11.86
CA PRO A 475 14.60 -22.43 -11.42
C PRO A 475 14.00 -21.96 -10.09
N GLU A 476 12.67 -21.88 -10.03
CA GLU A 476 11.92 -21.38 -8.87
C GLU A 476 12.24 -22.16 -7.60
N LYS A 477 12.56 -23.46 -7.73
CA LYS A 477 12.94 -24.32 -6.61
C LYS A 477 14.16 -23.81 -5.85
N VAL A 478 15.07 -23.10 -6.51
CA VAL A 478 16.28 -22.55 -5.89
C VAL A 478 15.90 -21.47 -4.88
N THR A 479 15.11 -20.47 -5.30
CA THR A 479 14.72 -19.38 -4.40
C THR A 479 13.66 -19.83 -3.41
N SER A 480 12.67 -20.64 -3.81
CA SER A 480 11.64 -21.15 -2.92
C SER A 480 12.19 -22.05 -1.81
N THR A 481 13.15 -22.93 -2.10
CA THR A 481 13.82 -23.74 -1.06
C THR A 481 14.75 -22.88 -0.19
N GLY A 482 15.38 -21.85 -0.77
CA GLY A 482 16.18 -20.88 -0.02
C GLY A 482 15.37 -20.13 1.03
N TYR A 483 14.18 -19.65 0.67
CA TYR A 483 13.27 -19.00 1.60
C TYR A 483 12.67 -19.97 2.63
N TYR A 484 12.34 -21.21 2.22
CA TYR A 484 11.90 -22.24 3.16
C TYR A 484 12.95 -22.52 4.26
N TYR A 485 14.23 -22.60 3.88
CA TYR A 485 15.34 -22.71 4.83
C TYR A 485 15.42 -21.49 5.76
N ALA A 486 15.35 -20.28 5.20
CA ALA A 486 15.41 -19.04 5.97
C ALA A 486 14.27 -18.99 7.00
N ASP A 487 13.04 -19.29 6.60
CA ASP A 487 11.88 -19.28 7.48
C ASP A 487 12.00 -20.31 8.61
N ALA A 488 12.48 -21.52 8.30
CA ALA A 488 12.75 -22.55 9.33
C ALA A 488 13.77 -22.06 10.35
N LEU A 489 14.86 -21.40 9.91
CA LEU A 489 15.85 -20.80 10.82
C LEU A 489 15.25 -19.67 11.67
N VAL A 490 14.43 -18.80 11.09
CA VAL A 490 13.79 -17.71 11.85
C VAL A 490 12.85 -18.27 12.91
N VAL A 491 12.05 -19.27 12.56
CA VAL A 491 11.17 -19.94 13.53
C VAL A 491 11.99 -20.62 14.62
N ALA A 492 13.08 -21.31 14.29
CA ALA A 492 13.96 -21.96 15.27
C ALA A 492 14.58 -20.95 16.26
N ARG A 493 15.14 -19.86 15.75
CA ARG A 493 15.72 -18.78 16.58
C ARG A 493 14.67 -18.05 17.40
N THR A 494 13.47 -17.87 16.85
CA THR A 494 12.35 -17.30 17.61
C THR A 494 11.93 -18.24 18.74
N ALA A 495 11.86 -19.54 18.49
CA ALA A 495 11.54 -20.53 19.53
C ALA A 495 12.58 -20.50 20.66
N GLU A 496 13.87 -20.41 20.33
CA GLU A 496 14.95 -20.25 21.30
C GLU A 496 14.80 -18.96 22.12
N LEU A 497 14.55 -17.82 21.47
CA LEU A 497 14.29 -16.53 22.12
C LEU A 497 13.11 -16.58 23.11
N LEU A 498 12.08 -17.37 22.79
CA LEU A 498 10.88 -17.55 23.62
C LEU A 498 11.01 -18.68 24.66
N GLY A 499 12.15 -19.36 24.76
CA GLY A 499 12.37 -20.48 25.67
C GLY A 499 11.61 -21.76 25.28
N LYS A 500 11.20 -21.92 24.02
CA LYS A 500 10.50 -23.09 23.49
C LYS A 500 11.49 -24.12 22.95
N THR A 501 12.19 -24.82 23.85
CA THR A 501 13.34 -25.69 23.53
C THR A 501 13.03 -26.80 22.50
N GLU A 502 11.89 -27.48 22.61
CA GLU A 502 11.54 -28.55 21.66
C GLU A 502 11.23 -28.01 20.26
N ASP A 503 10.54 -26.88 20.16
CA ASP A 503 10.28 -26.22 18.87
C ASP A 503 11.60 -25.75 18.25
N ALA A 504 12.49 -25.14 19.05
CA ALA A 504 13.80 -24.70 18.57
C ALA A 504 14.59 -25.87 17.99
N ARG A 505 14.67 -27.00 18.71
CA ARG A 505 15.33 -28.21 18.25
C ARG A 505 14.71 -28.75 16.96
N LYS A 506 13.37 -28.88 16.90
CA LYS A 506 12.63 -29.34 15.71
C LYS A 506 13.00 -28.51 14.47
N TYR A 507 12.94 -27.18 14.57
CA TYR A 507 13.12 -26.31 13.41
C TYR A 507 14.60 -26.11 13.04
N PHE A 508 15.55 -26.22 13.97
CA PHE A 508 16.97 -26.29 13.63
C PHE A 508 17.32 -27.60 12.89
N GLU A 509 16.80 -28.74 13.35
CA GLU A 509 16.96 -30.03 12.66
C GLU A 509 16.34 -29.98 11.24
N LEU A 510 15.18 -29.32 11.10
CA LEU A 510 14.54 -29.10 9.80
C LEU A 510 15.42 -28.25 8.88
N ALA A 511 15.92 -27.10 9.35
CA ALA A 511 16.78 -26.22 8.57
C ALA A 511 18.05 -26.94 8.08
N GLU A 512 18.70 -27.72 8.94
CA GLU A 512 19.85 -28.55 8.56
C GLU A 512 19.49 -29.61 7.51
N GLY A 513 18.31 -30.23 7.63
CA GLY A 513 17.78 -31.15 6.62
C GLY A 513 17.57 -30.48 5.25
N ILE A 514 17.00 -29.27 5.24
CA ILE A 514 16.78 -28.48 4.02
C ILE A 514 18.12 -28.11 3.37
N LYS A 515 19.11 -27.64 4.15
CA LYS A 515 20.46 -27.32 3.63
C LYS A 515 21.11 -28.52 2.95
N LYS A 516 21.05 -29.70 3.56
CA LYS A 516 21.55 -30.94 2.96
C LYS A 516 20.81 -31.32 1.68
N ALA A 517 19.48 -31.17 1.67
CA ALA A 517 18.68 -31.42 0.47
C ALA A 517 19.02 -30.44 -0.66
N PHE A 518 19.16 -29.15 -0.35
CA PHE A 518 19.53 -28.11 -1.30
C PHE A 518 20.88 -28.38 -1.97
N ASN A 519 21.91 -28.67 -1.17
CA ASN A 519 23.24 -29.00 -1.71
C ASN A 519 23.21 -30.29 -2.54
N ARG A 520 22.46 -31.31 -2.12
CA ARG A 520 22.30 -32.56 -2.89
C ARG A 520 21.64 -32.32 -4.26
N GLU A 521 20.61 -31.47 -4.30
CA GLU A 521 19.83 -31.22 -5.52
C GLU A 521 20.56 -30.27 -6.48
N PHE A 522 21.16 -29.20 -5.96
CA PHE A 522 21.58 -28.07 -6.79
C PHE A 522 23.09 -27.91 -6.94
N PHE A 523 23.93 -28.44 -6.05
CA PHE A 523 25.37 -28.19 -6.13
C PHE A 523 26.07 -29.12 -7.14
N ASP A 524 26.78 -28.54 -8.10
CA ASP A 524 27.68 -29.23 -9.03
C ASP A 524 29.14 -29.03 -8.56
N ALA A 525 29.72 -30.05 -7.93
CA ALA A 525 31.08 -29.98 -7.39
C ALA A 525 32.18 -29.83 -8.46
N ALA A 526 31.94 -30.30 -9.69
CA ALA A 526 32.90 -30.21 -10.78
C ALA A 526 33.02 -28.76 -11.25
N LYS A 527 31.87 -28.08 -11.40
CA LYS A 527 31.80 -26.68 -11.83
C LYS A 527 31.89 -25.67 -10.69
N ALA A 528 31.69 -26.13 -9.45
CA ALA A 528 31.46 -25.26 -8.29
C ALA A 528 30.33 -24.25 -8.53
N THR A 529 29.21 -24.73 -9.05
CA THR A 529 28.02 -23.92 -9.35
C THR A 529 26.78 -24.51 -8.72
N TYR A 530 25.72 -23.70 -8.60
CA TYR A 530 24.41 -24.13 -8.16
C TYR A 530 23.40 -24.09 -9.32
N ALA A 531 22.57 -25.13 -9.44
CA ALA A 531 21.56 -25.28 -10.48
C ALA A 531 22.12 -24.99 -11.89
N ASN A 532 21.62 -23.95 -12.54
CA ASN A 532 22.04 -23.52 -13.88
C ASN A 532 23.13 -22.44 -13.87
N GLY A 533 23.70 -22.10 -12.71
CA GLY A 533 24.87 -21.20 -12.60
C GLY A 533 24.59 -19.72 -12.85
N THR A 534 23.32 -19.30 -12.84
CA THR A 534 22.91 -17.89 -12.98
C THR A 534 23.36 -17.06 -11.78
N GLN A 535 23.33 -15.72 -11.93
CA GLN A 535 23.64 -14.81 -10.82
C GLN A 535 22.79 -15.10 -9.58
N THR A 536 21.48 -15.30 -9.75
CA THR A 536 20.56 -15.61 -8.66
C THR A 536 20.83 -16.97 -8.04
N ALA A 537 21.12 -18.01 -8.82
CA ALA A 537 21.37 -19.34 -8.26
C ALA A 537 22.61 -19.35 -7.35
N LEU A 538 23.70 -18.75 -7.83
CA LEU A 538 24.96 -18.66 -7.10
C LEU A 538 24.85 -17.71 -5.90
N SER A 539 24.23 -16.54 -6.07
CA SER A 539 24.08 -15.57 -4.98
C SER A 539 23.09 -16.05 -3.91
N CYS A 540 22.00 -16.74 -4.25
CA CYS A 540 21.10 -17.38 -3.29
C CYS A 540 21.86 -18.38 -2.40
N ALA A 541 22.68 -19.25 -3.03
CA ALA A 541 23.48 -20.23 -2.30
C ALA A 541 24.45 -19.59 -1.30
N LEU A 542 25.14 -18.53 -1.72
CA LEU A 542 26.09 -17.78 -0.89
C LEU A 542 25.38 -16.99 0.21
N TYR A 543 24.32 -16.25 -0.13
CA TYR A 543 23.57 -15.37 0.77
C TYR A 543 22.90 -16.15 1.89
N GLN A 544 22.26 -17.27 1.56
CA GLN A 544 21.56 -18.11 2.54
C GLN A 544 22.51 -19.02 3.35
N GLY A 545 23.81 -19.08 3.00
CA GLY A 545 24.78 -19.90 3.72
C GLY A 545 24.73 -21.40 3.40
N PHE A 546 24.28 -21.76 2.20
CA PHE A 546 24.27 -23.16 1.74
C PHE A 546 25.65 -23.67 1.35
N VAL A 547 26.52 -22.80 0.85
CA VAL A 547 27.85 -23.19 0.34
C VAL A 547 28.76 -23.67 1.47
N GLU A 548 29.31 -24.88 1.31
CA GLU A 548 30.26 -25.42 2.27
C GLU A 548 31.58 -24.64 2.25
N PRO A 549 32.27 -24.49 3.40
CA PRO A 549 33.50 -23.69 3.50
C PRO A 549 34.58 -24.06 2.48
N ALA A 550 34.69 -25.35 2.13
CA ALA A 550 35.68 -25.87 1.18
C ALA A 550 35.44 -25.39 -0.26
N ASP A 551 34.19 -25.14 -0.64
CA ASP A 551 33.81 -24.75 -2.01
C ASP A 551 33.54 -23.25 -2.15
N LYS A 552 33.46 -22.52 -1.03
CA LYS A 552 33.07 -21.10 -0.98
C LYS A 552 33.87 -20.22 -1.94
N SER A 553 35.20 -20.34 -1.95
CA SER A 553 36.05 -19.55 -2.85
C SER A 553 35.81 -19.86 -4.33
N ARG A 554 35.50 -21.11 -4.68
CA ARG A 554 35.25 -21.52 -6.06
C ARG A 554 33.89 -21.02 -6.54
N VAL A 555 32.86 -21.11 -5.70
CA VAL A 555 31.51 -20.59 -6.01
C VAL A 555 31.52 -19.06 -6.15
N VAL A 556 32.24 -18.36 -5.27
CA VAL A 556 32.45 -16.90 -5.40
C VAL A 556 33.17 -16.58 -6.72
N GLY A 557 34.19 -17.35 -7.08
CA GLY A 557 34.88 -17.22 -8.37
C GLY A 557 33.93 -17.41 -9.56
N ALA A 558 33.04 -18.40 -9.51
CA ALA A 558 32.04 -18.62 -10.55
C ALA A 558 31.04 -17.45 -10.67
N LEU A 559 30.58 -16.89 -9.55
CA LEU A 559 29.69 -15.73 -9.54
C LEU A 559 30.37 -14.50 -10.15
N VAL A 560 31.63 -14.24 -9.77
CA VAL A 560 32.43 -13.13 -10.33
C VAL A 560 32.61 -13.30 -11.83
N ALA A 561 32.99 -14.50 -12.29
CA ALA A 561 33.16 -14.78 -13.71
C ALA A 561 31.85 -14.56 -14.47
N HIS A 562 30.71 -14.98 -13.91
CA HIS A 562 29.41 -14.72 -14.48
C HIS A 562 29.13 -13.21 -14.64
N VAL A 563 29.38 -12.42 -13.59
CA VAL A 563 29.16 -10.95 -13.64
C VAL A 563 30.11 -10.28 -14.64
N LEU A 564 31.42 -10.49 -14.51
CA LEU A 564 32.43 -9.73 -15.25
C LEU A 564 32.61 -10.24 -16.69
N GLU A 565 32.57 -11.55 -16.90
CA GLU A 565 32.89 -12.14 -18.20
C GLU A 565 31.64 -12.35 -19.05
N GLN A 566 30.54 -12.83 -18.45
CA GLN A 566 29.31 -13.17 -19.19
C GLN A 566 28.30 -12.03 -19.25
N ARG A 567 28.26 -11.16 -18.24
CA ARG A 567 27.35 -9.99 -18.18
C ARG A 567 28.06 -8.64 -18.21
N LYS A 568 29.38 -8.64 -18.38
CA LYS A 568 30.19 -7.41 -18.56
C LYS A 568 29.93 -6.36 -17.47
N GLY A 569 29.80 -6.80 -16.23
CA GLY A 569 29.56 -5.93 -15.07
C GLY A 569 28.09 -5.53 -14.84
N HIS A 570 27.12 -6.14 -15.55
CA HIS A 570 25.70 -5.88 -15.35
C HIS A 570 25.06 -6.87 -14.37
N LEU A 571 24.00 -6.42 -13.67
CA LEU A 571 23.12 -7.32 -12.96
C LEU A 571 22.28 -8.12 -13.96
N ASP A 572 22.02 -9.39 -13.67
CA ASP A 572 21.11 -10.23 -14.43
C ASP A 572 20.36 -11.15 -13.47
N ALA A 573 19.67 -10.51 -12.55
CA ALA A 573 18.90 -11.12 -11.49
C ALA A 573 17.53 -10.44 -11.43
N GLY A 574 16.50 -11.21 -11.10
CA GLY A 574 15.19 -10.67 -10.77
C GLY A 574 15.18 -10.01 -9.39
N ILE A 575 13.98 -9.75 -8.87
CA ILE A 575 13.80 -9.03 -7.61
C ILE A 575 14.44 -9.76 -6.40
N LEU A 576 14.46 -11.09 -6.39
CA LEU A 576 15.00 -11.88 -5.28
C LEU A 576 16.52 -11.94 -5.37
N GLY A 577 17.02 -12.27 -6.56
CA GLY A 577 18.45 -12.33 -6.81
C GLY A 577 19.13 -10.97 -6.66
N THR A 578 18.44 -9.87 -6.97
CA THR A 578 18.94 -8.52 -6.72
C THR A 578 19.17 -8.25 -5.23
N LYS A 579 18.32 -8.76 -4.33
CA LYS A 579 18.57 -8.72 -2.88
C LYS A 579 19.80 -9.54 -2.48
N TYR A 580 20.04 -10.68 -3.13
CA TYR A 580 21.16 -11.55 -2.78
C TYR A 580 22.50 -11.07 -3.34
N LEU A 581 22.54 -10.62 -4.59
CA LEU A 581 23.74 -10.46 -5.39
C LEU A 581 24.77 -9.54 -4.75
N LEU A 582 24.36 -8.34 -4.34
CA LEU A 582 25.28 -7.35 -3.76
C LEU A 582 25.84 -7.82 -2.40
N HIS A 583 25.02 -8.47 -1.59
CA HIS A 583 25.45 -9.06 -0.31
C HIS A 583 26.38 -10.27 -0.54
N ALA A 584 26.00 -11.19 -1.43
CA ALA A 584 26.80 -12.36 -1.78
C ALA A 584 28.19 -11.98 -2.31
N LEU A 585 28.33 -10.87 -3.02
CA LEU A 585 29.64 -10.35 -3.44
C LEU A 585 30.38 -9.65 -2.29
N SER A 586 29.73 -8.72 -1.59
CA SER A 586 30.37 -7.89 -0.56
C SER A 586 30.81 -8.70 0.67
N ASP A 587 29.95 -9.58 1.17
CA ASP A 587 30.22 -10.44 2.33
C ASP A 587 31.29 -11.50 2.04
N ASN A 588 31.67 -11.67 0.77
CA ASN A 588 32.71 -12.58 0.31
C ASN A 588 33.92 -11.85 -0.30
N GLY A 589 34.12 -10.58 0.07
CA GLY A 589 35.33 -9.83 -0.25
C GLY A 589 35.41 -9.31 -1.69
N ARG A 590 34.29 -9.31 -2.44
CA ARG A 590 34.18 -8.84 -3.82
C ARG A 590 33.34 -7.58 -3.98
N THR A 591 33.51 -6.66 -3.04
CA THR A 591 32.89 -5.33 -3.08
C THR A 591 33.27 -4.54 -4.33
N ASP A 592 34.43 -4.79 -4.93
CA ASP A 592 34.85 -4.23 -6.23
C ASP A 592 33.85 -4.57 -7.36
N VAL A 593 33.34 -5.79 -7.36
CA VAL A 593 32.36 -6.27 -8.35
C VAL A 593 30.97 -5.73 -8.02
N ALA A 594 30.59 -5.75 -6.73
CA ALA A 594 29.32 -5.16 -6.29
C ALA A 594 29.24 -3.67 -6.66
N TRP A 595 30.34 -2.93 -6.50
CA TRP A 595 30.47 -1.54 -6.91
C TRP A 595 30.28 -1.38 -8.43
N THR A 596 30.94 -2.23 -9.23
CA THR A 596 30.81 -2.21 -10.70
C THR A 596 29.34 -2.33 -11.13
N ILE A 597 28.59 -3.24 -10.51
CA ILE A 597 27.14 -3.40 -10.77
C ILE A 597 26.37 -2.16 -10.32
N ALA A 598 26.60 -1.69 -9.08
CA ALA A 598 25.86 -0.57 -8.49
C ALA A 598 26.07 0.76 -9.23
N THR A 599 27.20 0.92 -9.94
CA THR A 599 27.52 2.13 -10.70
C THR A 599 27.36 1.98 -12.21
N GLN A 600 26.79 0.87 -12.69
CA GLN A 600 26.50 0.67 -14.11
C GLN A 600 25.39 1.62 -14.59
N THR A 601 25.52 2.11 -15.83
CA THR A 601 24.58 3.06 -16.45
C THR A 601 23.92 2.54 -17.72
N THR A 602 24.36 1.41 -18.27
CA THR A 602 23.71 0.78 -19.43
C THR A 602 22.77 -0.35 -19.00
N PHE A 603 21.76 -0.63 -19.83
CA PHE A 603 20.81 -1.70 -19.58
C PHE A 603 21.50 -3.08 -19.50
N PRO A 604 21.13 -3.93 -18.52
CA PRO A 604 20.26 -3.67 -17.37
C PRO A 604 21.03 -3.07 -16.17
N SER A 605 20.57 -1.92 -15.66
CA SER A 605 21.11 -1.30 -14.44
C SER A 605 20.16 -0.28 -13.81
N TRP A 606 20.38 0.07 -12.54
CA TRP A 606 19.69 1.20 -11.92
C TRP A 606 20.05 2.54 -12.57
N GLY A 607 21.28 2.68 -13.07
CA GLY A 607 21.69 3.89 -13.78
C GLY A 607 20.95 4.09 -15.11
N ASP A 608 20.63 3.00 -15.80
CA ASP A 608 19.80 3.02 -17.02
C ASP A 608 18.38 3.51 -16.73
N TRP A 609 17.78 3.13 -15.59
CA TRP A 609 16.44 3.62 -15.19
C TRP A 609 16.40 5.13 -14.90
N LEU A 610 17.54 5.71 -14.54
CA LEU A 610 17.67 7.13 -14.18
C LEU A 610 18.17 7.98 -15.35
N ALA A 611 18.62 7.38 -16.45
CA ALA A 611 19.05 8.08 -17.65
C ALA A 611 17.83 8.60 -18.42
#